data_AF-A0A837HSH1-F1
#
_entry.id   AF-A0A837HSH1-F1
#
_cell.length_a   1.000
_cell.length_b   1.000
_cell.length_c   1.000
_cell.angle_alpha   90.00
_cell.angle_beta   90.00
_cell.angle_gamma   90.00
#
_symmetry.space_group_name_H-M   'P 1'
#
loop_
_entity.id
_entity.type
_entity.pdbx_description
1 polymer ?
#
loop_
_entity_poly.entity_id
_entity_poly.type
_entity_poly.pdbx_seq_one_letter_code
_entity_poly.pdbx_strand_id
1 'polypeptide(L)'
;MPKIAKKEIKKEVPVAEKEIKKPKIEVELFDLPSKDAIDTNKEIASIDEEMPENGKEKFYQSIGRRKVAIARIRIYTKKSTDTITEEHALITINGKDYTKYFEDKNLQLVVESPLRKLKSLTRFKVTAVVNGGGIAGQAGAVRHGIARALTDFDLNFKKKLKKAGFLTRDPRAKERRKYGLKKARKSPQWSKR
;
A
#
# COMPACT_ATOMS: atom_id res chain seq x y z
N MET A 1 -0.56 -1.10 -57.51
CA MET A 1 0.54 -0.18 -57.16
C MET A 1 1.22 -0.67 -55.89
N PRO A 2 2.57 -0.74 -55.87
CA PRO A 2 3.34 -1.49 -54.87
C PRO A 2 3.40 -0.83 -53.49
N LYS A 3 3.35 -1.67 -52.44
CA LYS A 3 3.54 -1.29 -51.02
C LYS A 3 5.04 -1.02 -50.79
N ILE A 4 5.37 0.21 -50.42
CA ILE A 4 6.74 0.64 -50.08
C ILE A 4 7.13 0.02 -48.73
N ALA A 5 8.16 -0.83 -48.75
CA ALA A 5 8.78 -1.42 -47.58
C ALA A 5 9.52 -0.35 -46.77
N LYS A 6 9.18 -0.18 -45.48
CA LYS A 6 10.00 0.59 -44.54
C LYS A 6 11.12 -0.29 -44.03
N LYS A 7 12.35 0.04 -44.43
CA LYS A 7 13.61 -0.59 -44.01
C LYS A 7 13.91 -0.16 -42.58
N GLU A 8 13.73 -1.07 -41.62
CA GLU A 8 14.19 -0.88 -40.24
C GLU A 8 15.71 -0.95 -40.20
N ILE A 9 16.37 0.18 -39.93
CA ILE A 9 17.80 0.26 -39.69
C ILE A 9 17.99 0.15 -38.17
N LYS A 10 18.35 -1.04 -37.69
CA LYS A 10 18.89 -1.20 -36.33
C LYS A 10 20.28 -0.57 -36.31
N LYS A 11 20.36 0.63 -35.72
CA LYS A 11 21.64 1.28 -35.42
C LYS A 11 22.02 0.86 -34.00
N GLU A 12 22.82 -0.20 -33.91
CA GLU A 12 23.42 -0.60 -32.64
C GLU A 12 24.44 0.46 -32.23
N VAL A 13 24.22 1.08 -31.07
CA VAL A 13 25.17 1.97 -30.43
C VAL A 13 25.90 1.11 -29.38
N PRO A 14 27.23 0.94 -29.46
CA PRO A 14 27.96 0.19 -28.45
C PRO A 14 28.06 1.02 -27.17
N VAL A 15 27.38 0.58 -26.11
CA VAL A 15 27.58 1.10 -24.76
C VAL A 15 28.79 0.39 -24.18
N ALA A 16 29.91 1.10 -24.08
CA ALA A 16 31.12 0.63 -23.43
C ALA A 16 30.86 0.41 -21.93
N GLU A 17 30.95 -0.85 -21.48
CA GLU A 17 30.99 -1.21 -20.07
C GLU A 17 32.34 -0.77 -19.50
N LYS A 18 32.34 0.28 -18.67
CA LYS A 18 33.48 0.61 -17.82
C LYS A 18 33.46 -0.33 -16.61
N GLU A 19 34.41 -1.26 -16.60
CA GLU A 19 34.74 -2.07 -15.42
C GLU A 19 35.13 -1.17 -14.24
N ILE A 20 34.42 -1.30 -13.13
CA ILE A 20 34.83 -0.72 -11.85
C ILE A 20 35.78 -1.73 -11.19
N LYS A 21 37.09 -1.43 -11.21
CA LYS A 21 38.10 -2.16 -10.43
C LYS A 21 37.75 -2.07 -8.94
N LYS A 22 37.42 -3.20 -8.30
CA LYS A 22 37.42 -3.29 -6.84
C LYS A 22 38.88 -3.23 -6.35
N PRO A 23 39.22 -2.40 -5.36
CA PRO A 23 40.56 -2.45 -4.76
C PRO A 23 40.72 -3.75 -3.97
N LYS A 24 41.86 -4.41 -4.19
CA LYS A 24 42.34 -5.59 -3.48
C LYS A 24 42.87 -5.12 -2.13
N ILE A 25 42.11 -5.35 -1.06
CA ILE A 25 42.60 -5.12 0.31
C ILE A 25 43.17 -6.45 0.77
N GLU A 26 44.49 -6.50 0.88
CA GLU A 26 45.21 -7.61 1.49
C GLU A 26 45.02 -7.52 3.00
N VAL A 27 44.40 -8.55 3.58
CA VAL A 27 44.33 -8.74 5.02
C VAL A 27 45.24 -9.92 5.33
N GLU A 28 46.29 -9.65 6.10
CA GLU A 28 47.31 -10.60 6.49
C GLU A 28 46.71 -11.78 7.27
N LEU A 29 47.06 -12.99 6.84
CA LEU A 29 46.75 -14.24 7.52
C LEU A 29 47.60 -14.34 8.79
N PHE A 30 46.95 -14.32 9.96
CA PHE A 30 47.55 -14.77 11.20
C PHE A 30 47.32 -16.28 11.32
N ASP A 31 48.39 -17.05 11.16
CA ASP A 31 48.39 -18.51 11.29
C ASP A 31 48.09 -18.93 12.74
N LEU A 32 47.00 -19.67 12.93
CA LEU A 32 46.73 -20.43 14.16
C LEU A 32 47.14 -21.90 13.92
N PRO A 33 47.94 -22.51 14.81
CA PRO A 33 48.39 -23.88 14.64
C PRO A 33 47.25 -24.88 14.86
N SER A 34 47.25 -25.90 14.00
CA SER A 34 46.47 -27.13 14.02
C SER A 34 46.22 -27.71 15.42
N LYS A 35 45.00 -28.21 15.65
CA LYS A 35 44.78 -29.59 16.13
C LYS A 35 43.32 -30.03 16.03
N ASP A 36 43.21 -31.19 15.39
CA ASP A 36 42.24 -32.26 15.60
C ASP A 36 40.86 -32.16 14.94
N ALA A 37 40.66 -33.15 14.08
CA ALA A 37 39.47 -33.43 13.31
C ALA A 37 38.28 -33.77 14.20
N ILE A 38 37.13 -33.16 13.91
CA ILE A 38 35.83 -33.71 14.23
C ILE A 38 34.99 -33.59 12.95
N ASP A 39 34.68 -34.75 12.35
CA ASP A 39 33.72 -34.90 11.25
C ASP A 39 32.32 -34.47 11.73
N THR A 40 31.95 -33.22 11.51
CA THR A 40 30.58 -32.70 11.76
C THR A 40 29.75 -32.61 10.48
N ASN A 41 30.14 -33.31 9.41
CA ASN A 41 29.43 -33.27 8.12
C ASN A 41 28.25 -34.25 8.01
N LYS A 42 27.76 -34.77 9.15
CA LYS A 42 26.59 -35.66 9.19
C LYS A 42 25.43 -35.17 10.08
N GLU A 43 25.53 -33.96 10.63
CA GLU A 43 24.41 -33.30 11.33
C GLU A 43 23.96 -31.98 10.67
N ILE A 44 24.69 -31.48 9.66
CA ILE A 44 24.36 -30.22 8.98
C ILE A 44 23.18 -30.37 7.99
N ALA A 45 22.85 -31.59 7.56
CA ALA A 45 21.77 -31.85 6.59
C ALA A 45 20.36 -32.03 7.23
N SER A 46 20.21 -31.78 8.53
CA SER A 46 18.94 -31.91 9.27
C SER A 46 18.63 -30.71 10.17
N ILE A 47 19.25 -29.55 9.91
CA ILE A 47 19.02 -28.28 10.62
C ILE A 47 18.34 -27.24 9.69
N ASP A 48 17.82 -27.67 8.53
CA ASP A 48 17.03 -26.81 7.64
C ASP A 48 15.57 -26.64 8.07
N GLU A 49 15.16 -27.25 9.20
CA GLU A 49 13.86 -27.01 9.81
C GLU A 49 14.00 -26.53 11.26
N GLU A 50 13.34 -25.40 11.54
CA GLU A 50 13.10 -24.79 12.86
C GLU A 50 14.14 -23.80 13.41
N MET A 51 14.05 -22.57 12.92
CA MET A 51 13.79 -21.41 13.80
C MET A 51 12.84 -20.43 13.11
N PRO A 52 11.76 -19.96 13.75
CA PRO A 52 11.00 -18.84 13.21
C PRO A 52 11.83 -17.56 13.40
N GLU A 53 12.61 -17.20 12.38
CA GLU A 53 13.01 -15.81 12.16
C GLU A 53 11.75 -14.95 12.35
N ASN A 54 11.78 -13.94 13.23
CA ASN A 54 10.65 -13.02 13.50
C ASN A 54 9.80 -12.78 12.26
N GLY A 55 8.72 -13.56 12.13
CA GLY A 55 8.11 -13.87 10.84
C GLY A 55 7.33 -12.68 10.33
N LYS A 56 7.98 -11.82 9.56
CA LYS A 56 7.34 -10.65 8.94
C LYS A 56 6.31 -11.18 7.95
N GLU A 57 5.04 -11.20 8.37
CA GLU A 57 3.91 -11.57 7.51
C GLU A 57 3.94 -10.75 6.22
N LYS A 58 3.77 -11.41 5.06
CA LYS A 58 3.71 -10.70 3.78
C LYS A 58 2.52 -9.75 3.76
N PHE A 59 2.80 -8.47 3.55
CA PHE A 59 1.79 -7.43 3.48
C PHE A 59 1.90 -6.62 2.19
N TYR A 60 0.76 -6.10 1.76
CA TYR A 60 0.66 -5.15 0.66
C TYR A 60 0.39 -3.77 1.25
N GLN A 61 1.24 -2.81 0.93
CA GLN A 61 1.15 -1.45 1.45
C GLN A 61 0.63 -0.48 0.41
N SER A 62 -0.28 0.40 0.82
CA SER A 62 -0.75 1.49 -0.02
C SER A 62 -1.01 2.76 0.77
N ILE A 63 -1.22 3.85 0.04
CA ILE A 63 -1.58 5.15 0.61
C ILE A 63 -2.88 5.63 0.01
N GLY A 64 -3.79 6.07 0.87
CA GLY A 64 -5.01 6.77 0.53
C GLY A 64 -4.98 8.21 1.03
N ARG A 65 -5.54 9.15 0.25
CA ARG A 65 -5.61 10.57 0.62
C ARG A 65 -6.97 11.16 0.24
N ARG A 66 -7.55 11.99 1.11
CA ARG A 66 -8.76 12.77 0.81
C ARG A 66 -8.77 14.06 1.63
N LYS A 67 -9.04 15.20 0.98
CA LYS A 67 -8.90 16.53 1.60
C LYS A 67 -7.49 16.64 2.23
N VAL A 68 -7.42 16.78 3.56
CA VAL A 68 -6.18 16.83 4.35
C VAL A 68 -5.84 15.48 4.99
N ALA A 69 -6.76 14.50 4.95
CA ALA A 69 -6.55 13.20 5.58
C ALA A 69 -5.63 12.30 4.75
N ILE A 70 -4.69 11.66 5.44
CA ILE A 70 -3.73 10.70 4.89
C ILE A 70 -3.91 9.38 5.64
N ALA A 71 -4.06 8.29 4.90
CA ALA A 71 -4.17 6.94 5.42
C ALA A 71 -3.05 6.07 4.83
N ARG A 72 -2.23 5.48 5.69
CA ARG A 72 -1.26 4.44 5.34
C ARG A 72 -1.87 3.10 5.69
N ILE A 73 -2.04 2.23 4.70
CA ILE A 73 -2.77 0.97 4.85
C ILE A 73 -1.83 -0.19 4.56
N ARG A 74 -1.91 -1.22 5.40
CA ARG A 74 -1.30 -2.52 5.21
C ARG A 74 -2.42 -3.55 5.14
N ILE A 75 -2.43 -4.35 4.09
CA ILE A 75 -3.33 -5.50 3.95
C ILE A 75 -2.52 -6.78 4.12
N TYR A 76 -3.05 -7.67 4.93
CA TYR A 76 -2.55 -9.01 5.16
C TYR A 76 -3.59 -10.03 4.67
N THR A 77 -3.12 -11.18 4.21
CA THR A 77 -3.99 -12.35 4.06
C THR A 77 -4.38 -12.81 5.46
N LYS A 78 -5.66 -13.01 5.70
CA LYS A 78 -6.16 -13.40 7.02
C LYS A 78 -5.56 -14.75 7.46
N LYS A 79 -5.24 -14.88 8.75
CA LYS A 79 -4.85 -16.16 9.38
C LYS A 79 -6.06 -16.84 10.02
N SER A 80 -6.02 -18.16 10.14
CA SER A 80 -7.13 -18.96 10.71
C SER A 80 -7.52 -18.56 12.14
N THR A 81 -6.61 -17.95 12.90
CA THR A 81 -6.79 -17.54 14.31
C THR A 81 -7.53 -16.22 14.51
N ASP A 82 -7.78 -15.44 13.45
CA ASP A 82 -8.45 -14.15 13.59
C ASP A 82 -9.98 -14.34 13.80
N THR A 83 -10.51 -13.81 14.91
CA THR A 83 -11.93 -13.89 15.32
C THR A 83 -12.88 -13.44 14.21
N ILE A 84 -13.91 -14.25 13.97
CA ILE A 84 -14.89 -14.03 12.90
C ILE A 84 -16.19 -13.49 13.48
N THR A 85 -16.64 -12.37 12.94
CA THR A 85 -18.07 -12.04 12.91
C THR A 85 -18.43 -11.92 11.44
N GLU A 86 -19.33 -12.77 10.93
CA GLU A 86 -19.60 -12.89 9.49
C GLU A 86 -20.05 -11.57 8.84
N GLU A 87 -20.53 -10.63 9.65
CA GLU A 87 -21.01 -9.33 9.21
C GLU A 87 -19.91 -8.26 9.04
N HIS A 88 -18.76 -8.41 9.72
CA HIS A 88 -17.78 -7.33 9.86
C HIS A 88 -16.42 -7.65 9.24
N ALA A 89 -15.80 -6.64 8.64
CA ALA A 89 -14.44 -6.74 8.14
C ALA A 89 -13.43 -6.58 9.27
N LEU A 90 -12.33 -7.34 9.25
CA LEU A 90 -11.27 -7.20 10.24
C LEU A 90 -10.39 -5.99 9.90
N ILE A 91 -10.82 -4.81 10.34
CA ILE A 91 -10.15 -3.53 10.08
C ILE A 91 -9.78 -2.86 11.41
N THR A 92 -8.48 -2.64 11.60
CA THR A 92 -7.95 -1.91 12.76
C THR A 92 -7.42 -0.55 12.30
N ILE A 93 -7.85 0.51 12.97
CA ILE A 93 -7.49 1.90 12.67
C ILE A 93 -6.83 2.52 13.91
N ASN A 94 -5.57 2.92 13.80
CA ASN A 94 -4.80 3.51 14.90
C ASN A 94 -4.87 2.68 16.20
N GLY A 95 -4.84 1.34 16.09
CA GLY A 95 -4.91 0.42 17.23
C GLY A 95 -6.31 0.20 17.81
N LYS A 96 -7.36 0.77 17.21
CA LYS A 96 -8.77 0.56 17.61
C LYS A 96 -9.56 -0.14 16.50
N ASP A 97 -10.64 -0.82 16.86
CA ASP A 97 -11.57 -1.38 15.88
C ASP A 97 -12.23 -0.26 15.06
N TYR A 98 -12.44 -0.49 13.76
CA TYR A 98 -13.06 0.51 12.90
C TYR A 98 -14.48 0.90 13.31
N THR A 99 -15.24 -0.02 13.93
CA THR A 99 -16.59 0.24 14.46
C THR A 99 -16.58 1.20 15.64
N LYS A 100 -15.56 1.11 16.50
CA LYS A 100 -15.34 2.03 17.63
C LYS A 100 -14.75 3.36 17.17
N TYR A 101 -13.96 3.35 16.09
CA TYR A 101 -13.35 4.56 15.54
C TYR A 101 -14.34 5.43 14.75
N PHE A 102 -15.22 4.80 13.99
CA PHE A 102 -16.28 5.46 13.24
C PHE A 102 -17.62 5.20 13.91
N GLU A 103 -18.12 6.18 14.66
CA GLU A 103 -19.44 6.08 15.32
C GLU A 103 -20.59 5.95 14.30
N ASP A 104 -20.48 6.64 13.17
CA ASP A 104 -21.49 6.61 12.10
C ASP A 104 -21.41 5.34 11.25
N LYS A 105 -22.52 4.57 11.21
CA LYS A 105 -22.68 3.40 10.34
C LYS A 105 -22.44 3.69 8.85
N ASN A 106 -22.80 4.90 8.39
CA ASN A 106 -22.54 5.32 7.02
C ASN A 106 -21.04 5.39 6.70
N LEU A 107 -20.21 5.82 7.67
CA LEU A 107 -18.76 5.90 7.50
C LEU A 107 -18.11 4.51 7.55
N GLN A 108 -18.62 3.62 8.39
CA GLN A 108 -18.23 2.21 8.42
C GLN A 108 -18.47 1.55 7.06
N LEU A 109 -19.67 1.72 6.48
CA LEU A 109 -20.02 1.18 5.17
C LEU A 109 -19.12 1.73 4.05
N VAL A 110 -18.73 3.01 4.12
CA VAL A 110 -17.80 3.63 3.17
C VAL A 110 -16.43 2.97 3.23
N VAL A 111 -15.95 2.59 4.41
CA VAL A 111 -14.64 1.93 4.60
C VAL A 111 -14.68 0.50 4.08
N GLU A 112 -15.77 -0.23 4.31
CA GLU A 112 -15.99 -1.60 3.86
C GLU A 112 -16.29 -1.73 2.36
N SER A 113 -16.72 -0.65 1.70
CA SER A 113 -17.22 -0.67 0.33
C SER A 113 -16.33 -1.41 -0.70
N PRO A 114 -14.98 -1.28 -0.73
CA PRO A 114 -14.15 -2.03 -1.67
C PRO A 114 -14.15 -3.54 -1.38
N LEU A 115 -14.14 -3.95 -0.11
CA LEU A 115 -14.15 -5.36 0.29
C LEU A 115 -15.52 -6.00 0.00
N ARG A 116 -16.60 -5.28 0.32
CA ARG A 116 -17.97 -5.69 0.03
C ARG A 116 -18.20 -5.82 -1.47
N LYS A 117 -17.64 -4.92 -2.30
CA LYS A 117 -17.76 -5.00 -3.76
C LYS A 117 -17.07 -6.23 -4.35
N LEU A 118 -15.97 -6.68 -3.74
CA LEU A 118 -15.26 -7.90 -4.12
C LEU A 118 -15.81 -9.16 -3.42
N LYS A 119 -16.87 -9.04 -2.60
CA LYS A 119 -17.42 -10.13 -1.78
C LYS A 119 -16.34 -10.88 -0.97
N SER A 120 -15.33 -10.14 -0.50
CA SER A 120 -14.12 -10.69 0.13
C SER A 120 -13.89 -10.10 1.52
N LEU A 121 -14.96 -9.85 2.28
CA LEU A 121 -14.90 -9.23 3.61
C LEU A 121 -14.09 -10.07 4.61
N THR A 122 -14.23 -11.39 4.54
CA THR A 122 -13.62 -12.32 5.50
C THR A 122 -12.21 -12.75 5.12
N ARG A 123 -11.68 -12.36 3.96
CA ARG A 123 -10.40 -12.88 3.42
C ARG A 123 -9.18 -12.06 3.83
N PHE A 124 -9.39 -10.79 4.18
CA PHE A 124 -8.31 -9.84 4.37
C PHE A 124 -8.36 -9.23 5.76
N LYS A 125 -7.18 -9.03 6.35
CA LYS A 125 -6.97 -8.25 7.55
C LYS A 125 -6.35 -6.91 7.15
N VAL A 126 -6.94 -5.82 7.63
CA VAL A 126 -6.50 -4.47 7.25
C VAL A 126 -6.04 -3.72 8.50
N THR A 127 -4.82 -3.20 8.46
CA THR A 127 -4.32 -2.26 9.47
C THR A 127 -4.10 -0.92 8.82
N ALA A 128 -4.75 0.12 9.33
CA ALA A 128 -4.64 1.48 8.83
C ALA A 128 -4.10 2.41 9.92
N VAL A 129 -3.11 3.21 9.54
CA VAL A 129 -2.65 4.36 10.32
C VAL A 129 -3.13 5.62 9.61
N VAL A 130 -3.94 6.42 10.31
CA VAL A 130 -4.65 7.56 9.72
C VAL A 130 -4.36 8.83 10.49
N ASN A 131 -4.06 9.90 9.76
CA ASN A 131 -3.66 11.19 10.32
C ASN A 131 -4.29 12.33 9.50
N GLY A 132 -4.63 13.43 10.18
CA GLY A 132 -5.12 14.67 9.57
C GLY A 132 -6.59 14.63 9.10
N GLY A 133 -7.09 15.81 8.72
CA GLY A 133 -8.48 16.00 8.28
C GLY A 133 -9.50 15.78 9.39
N GLY A 134 -10.69 15.30 9.03
CA GLY A 134 -11.74 14.90 9.97
C GLY A 134 -12.31 13.52 9.61
N ILE A 135 -13.16 12.97 10.47
CA ILE A 135 -13.62 11.56 10.44
C ILE A 135 -14.14 11.14 9.05
N ALA A 136 -15.00 11.92 8.42
CA ALA A 136 -15.53 11.62 7.08
C ALA A 136 -14.45 11.67 5.97
N GLY A 137 -13.47 12.56 6.10
CA GLY A 137 -12.32 12.64 5.19
C GLY A 137 -11.41 11.42 5.34
N GLN A 138 -11.18 11.01 6.59
CA GLN A 138 -10.40 9.84 6.95
C GLN A 138 -11.03 8.54 6.42
N ALA A 139 -12.33 8.33 6.60
CA ALA A 139 -13.05 7.18 6.04
C ALA A 139 -12.87 7.08 4.51
N GLY A 140 -12.98 8.22 3.81
CA GLY A 140 -12.76 8.27 2.37
C GLY A 140 -11.30 8.00 1.94
N ALA A 141 -10.33 8.42 2.76
CA ALA A 141 -8.92 8.12 2.54
C ALA A 141 -8.63 6.62 2.74
N VAL A 142 -9.15 6.02 3.81
CA VAL A 142 -9.03 4.58 4.09
C VAL A 142 -9.62 3.76 2.94
N ARG A 143 -10.86 4.07 2.53
CA ARG A 143 -11.51 3.42 1.38
C ARG A 143 -10.62 3.41 0.13
N HIS A 144 -10.03 4.57 -0.19
CA HIS A 144 -9.20 4.71 -1.39
C HIS A 144 -7.91 3.89 -1.30
N GLY A 145 -7.25 3.87 -0.14
CA GLY A 145 -6.05 3.08 0.02
C GLY A 145 -6.32 1.57 0.09
N ILE A 146 -7.42 1.12 0.71
CA ILE A 146 -7.81 -0.31 0.67
C ILE A 146 -7.98 -0.76 -0.79
N ALA A 147 -8.68 0.03 -1.62
CA ALA A 147 -8.84 -0.29 -3.04
C ALA A 147 -7.51 -0.38 -3.81
N ARG A 148 -6.54 0.47 -3.47
CA ARG A 148 -5.19 0.42 -4.06
C ARG A 148 -4.43 -0.82 -3.61
N ALA A 149 -4.38 -1.11 -2.31
CA ALA A 149 -3.70 -2.28 -1.79
C ALA A 149 -4.29 -3.59 -2.34
N LEU A 150 -5.61 -3.67 -2.54
CA LEU A 150 -6.25 -4.82 -3.19
C LEU A 150 -5.86 -4.95 -4.67
N THR A 151 -5.59 -3.84 -5.36
CA THR A 151 -5.12 -3.87 -6.75
C THR A 151 -3.68 -4.36 -6.84
N ASP A 152 -2.85 -4.02 -5.83
CA ASP A 152 -1.47 -4.47 -5.74
C ASP A 152 -1.39 -5.96 -5.32
N PHE A 153 -2.39 -6.45 -4.58
CA PHE A 153 -2.54 -7.87 -4.27
C PHE A 153 -2.88 -8.71 -5.50
N ASP A 154 -3.90 -8.33 -6.27
CA ASP A 154 -4.28 -8.98 -7.52
C ASP A 154 -4.75 -7.96 -8.56
N LEU A 155 -4.06 -7.93 -9.70
CA LEU A 155 -4.35 -7.04 -10.82
C LEU A 155 -5.73 -7.29 -11.44
N ASN A 156 -6.31 -8.48 -11.27
CA ASN A 156 -7.66 -8.81 -11.75
C ASN A 156 -8.75 -7.96 -11.08
N PHE A 157 -8.53 -7.53 -9.83
CA PHE A 157 -9.48 -6.70 -9.09
C PHE A 157 -9.57 -5.27 -9.64
N LYS A 158 -8.53 -4.81 -10.35
CA LYS A 158 -8.46 -3.45 -10.91
C LYS A 158 -9.66 -3.09 -11.76
N LYS A 159 -10.11 -3.99 -12.65
CA LYS A 159 -11.25 -3.72 -13.56
C LYS A 159 -12.55 -3.53 -12.78
N LYS A 160 -12.80 -4.35 -11.75
CA LYS A 160 -14.00 -4.26 -10.90
C LYS A 160 -13.97 -2.99 -10.04
N LEU A 161 -12.83 -2.70 -9.40
CA LEU A 161 -12.66 -1.52 -8.54
C LEU A 161 -12.66 -0.20 -9.30
N LYS A 162 -12.11 -0.18 -10.53
CA LYS A 162 -12.15 0.99 -11.43
C LYS A 162 -13.57 1.30 -11.86
N LYS A 163 -14.35 0.28 -12.26
CA LYS A 163 -15.78 0.44 -12.61
C LYS A 163 -16.62 0.96 -11.44
N ALA A 164 -16.30 0.53 -10.21
CA ALA A 164 -16.96 1.02 -9.00
C ALA A 164 -16.50 2.42 -8.55
N GLY A 165 -15.47 3.00 -9.18
CA GLY A 165 -14.98 4.35 -8.87
C GLY A 165 -14.10 4.46 -7.61
N PHE A 166 -13.61 3.35 -7.04
CA PHE A 166 -12.82 3.39 -5.80
C PHE A 166 -11.34 3.77 -6.00
N LEU A 167 -10.83 3.58 -7.21
CA LEU A 167 -9.45 3.93 -7.59
C LEU A 167 -9.28 5.41 -7.97
N THR A 168 -10.36 6.16 -8.13
CA THR A 168 -10.29 7.60 -8.39
C THR A 168 -10.24 8.34 -7.06
N ARG A 169 -9.22 9.17 -6.87
CA ARG A 169 -9.15 10.07 -5.71
C ARG A 169 -10.23 11.13 -5.84
N ASP A 170 -10.97 11.41 -4.76
CA ASP A 170 -11.85 12.59 -4.70
C ASP A 170 -10.99 13.86 -4.58
N PRO A 171 -10.91 14.72 -5.61
CA PRO A 171 -10.03 15.88 -5.63
C PRO A 171 -10.63 17.09 -4.91
N ARG A 172 -11.89 17.02 -4.43
CA ARG A 172 -12.59 18.18 -3.87
C ARG A 172 -11.90 18.67 -2.59
N ALA A 173 -11.49 19.93 -2.61
CA ALA A 173 -10.92 20.65 -1.47
C ALA A 173 -11.70 21.94 -1.21
N LYS A 174 -11.59 22.48 0.01
CA LYS A 174 -12.21 23.77 0.34
C LYS A 174 -11.49 24.88 -0.43
N GLU A 175 -12.23 25.61 -1.26
CA GLU A 175 -11.70 26.79 -1.94
C GLU A 175 -11.30 27.86 -0.89
N ARG A 176 -10.16 28.52 -1.10
CA ARG A 176 -9.68 29.59 -0.23
C ARG A 176 -10.68 30.76 -0.22
N ARG A 177 -10.78 31.47 0.90
CA ARG A 177 -11.52 32.75 0.95
C ARG A 177 -10.78 33.79 0.09
N LYS A 178 -11.45 34.34 -0.93
CA LYS A 178 -10.93 35.44 -1.75
C LYS A 178 -11.08 36.77 -1.00
N TYR A 179 -10.25 37.75 -1.32
CA TYR A 179 -10.33 39.09 -0.73
C TYR A 179 -11.66 39.74 -1.07
N GLY A 180 -12.16 40.62 -0.19
CA GLY A 180 -13.46 41.27 -0.35
C GLY A 180 -14.71 40.38 -0.15
N LEU A 181 -14.56 39.06 -0.01
CA LEU A 181 -15.68 38.13 0.19
C LEU A 181 -15.79 37.64 1.65
N LYS A 182 -17.03 37.38 2.09
CA LYS A 182 -17.34 36.81 3.42
C LYS A 182 -16.97 35.32 3.52
N LYS A 183 -17.11 34.57 2.42
CA LYS A 183 -16.66 33.16 2.26
C LYS A 183 -16.09 32.99 0.84
N ALA A 184 -15.69 31.77 0.46
CA ALA A 184 -15.07 31.48 -0.85
C ALA A 184 -15.78 32.14 -2.06
N ARG A 185 -17.12 32.17 -2.06
CA ARG A 185 -17.95 32.80 -3.12
C ARG A 185 -19.07 33.70 -2.59
N LYS A 186 -19.11 33.97 -1.28
CA LYS A 186 -20.19 34.76 -0.67
C LYS A 186 -19.79 36.24 -0.68
N SER A 187 -20.35 37.00 -1.61
CA SER A 187 -20.23 38.46 -1.63
C SER A 187 -21.01 39.09 -0.46
N PRO A 188 -20.54 40.21 0.10
CA PRO A 188 -21.41 41.08 0.88
C PRO A 188 -22.54 41.60 -0.01
N GLN A 189 -23.72 41.83 0.57
CA GLN A 189 -24.76 42.59 -0.11
C GLN A 189 -24.29 44.03 -0.23
N TRP A 190 -24.50 44.63 -1.40
CA TRP A 190 -24.17 46.01 -1.66
C TRP A 190 -25.46 46.78 -1.97
N SER A 191 -25.55 48.03 -1.52
CA SER A 191 -26.60 48.95 -1.94
C SER A 191 -26.00 49.90 -2.96
N LYS A 192 -26.56 50.00 -4.17
CA LYS A 192 -26.29 51.19 -4.99
C LYS A 192 -27.27 52.24 -4.53
N ARG A 193 -26.73 53.32 -3.97
CA ARG A 193 -27.46 54.45 -3.38
C ARG A 193 -27.96 54.14 -1.97
#